data_AF-A0A6A3SLJ6-F1
#
_entry.id   AF-A0A6A3SLJ6-F1
#
_cell.length_a   1.000
_cell.length_b   1.000
_cell.length_c   1.000
_cell.angle_alpha   90.00
_cell.angle_beta   90.00
_cell.angle_gamma   90.00
#
_symmetry.space_group_name_H-M   'P 1'
#
loop_
_entity.id
_entity.type
_entity.pdbx_description
1 polymer ?
#
loop_
_entity_poly.entity_id
_entity_poly.type
_entity_poly.pdbx_seq_one_letter_code
_entity_poly.pdbx_strand_id
1 'polypeptide(L)'
;MSSEVAADRRTVPDECTALLTVKIGDVTRTSRKHLTLLTFPFLLSEGLDVFRAKVDSCTDKALESFRGERHVREDTALYMRPGAHSKQAELVEISHSNFESRVARSYKNFLKRKTDEPFQCEVYVYVKKVEAPRHRRIKETDITTTVAGQVALHGDFNQSQAGELTADSRNLPAGVKRKRSLGSDEGEEQHHVRRTLQTPHTDDGFYRTVRMVVNGAVVPMQVNVQDILACFAVFQQHTTSDEVLRSHEGSVNGAAGAEDLHG
;
A
#
# COMPACT_ATOMS: atom_id res chain seq x y z
N MET A 1 5.62 -23.94 53.34
CA MET A 1 6.40 -22.74 52.96
C MET A 1 6.36 -22.64 51.44
N SER A 2 5.62 -21.67 50.90
CA SER A 2 5.57 -21.47 49.44
C SER A 2 6.83 -20.74 49.01
N SER A 3 7.79 -21.46 48.43
CA SER A 3 8.97 -20.84 47.84
C SER A 3 8.56 -20.21 46.51
N GLU A 4 8.08 -18.97 46.54
CA GLU A 4 8.05 -18.15 45.32
C GLU A 4 9.46 -18.09 44.76
N VAL A 5 9.68 -18.84 43.68
CA VAL A 5 10.88 -18.69 42.86
C VAL A 5 10.83 -17.26 42.35
N ALA A 6 11.69 -16.39 42.89
CA ALA A 6 11.74 -14.98 42.55
C ALA A 6 12.12 -14.82 41.07
N ALA A 7 11.10 -14.84 40.20
CA ALA A 7 11.26 -14.79 38.76
C ALA A 7 12.12 -13.57 38.41
N ASP A 8 13.23 -13.79 37.70
CA ASP A 8 14.13 -12.69 37.37
C ASP A 8 13.36 -11.68 36.52
N ARG A 9 13.08 -10.51 37.12
CA ARG A 9 12.35 -9.37 36.54
C ARG A 9 13.01 -8.80 35.28
N ARG A 10 14.17 -9.33 34.86
CA ARG A 10 14.86 -9.04 33.58
C ARG A 10 14.43 -9.99 32.44
N THR A 11 13.76 -11.08 32.76
CA THR A 11 13.16 -12.06 31.83
C THR A 11 11.82 -11.53 31.36
N VAL A 12 11.47 -11.79 30.10
CA VAL A 12 10.15 -11.42 29.58
C VAL A 12 9.10 -12.35 30.20
N PRO A 13 7.95 -11.84 30.69
CA PRO A 13 6.79 -12.66 30.97
C PRO A 13 6.32 -13.38 29.69
N ASP A 14 5.88 -14.63 29.80
CA ASP A 14 5.34 -15.34 28.62
C ASP A 14 4.04 -14.68 28.15
N GLU A 15 3.10 -14.43 29.06
CA GLU A 15 1.92 -13.61 28.79
C GLU A 15 2.29 -12.13 28.67
N CYS A 16 2.08 -11.56 27.49
CA CYS A 16 2.37 -10.17 27.15
C CYS A 16 1.14 -9.49 26.51
N THR A 17 1.03 -8.17 26.68
CA THR A 17 0.09 -7.35 25.91
C THR A 17 0.78 -6.74 24.70
N ALA A 18 0.21 -6.89 23.52
CA ALA A 18 0.61 -6.15 22.32
C ALA A 18 -0.17 -4.83 22.22
N LEU A 19 0.48 -3.78 21.69
CA LEU A 19 -0.14 -2.52 21.32
C LEU A 19 -0.02 -2.36 19.79
N LEU A 20 -1.08 -2.74 19.08
CA LEU A 20 -1.17 -2.70 17.63
C LEU A 20 -1.61 -1.32 17.13
N THR A 21 -0.76 -0.66 16.36
CA THR A 21 -1.10 0.57 15.62
C THR A 21 -1.30 0.26 14.14
N VAL A 22 -2.53 0.38 13.64
CA VAL A 22 -2.86 0.21 12.23
C VAL A 22 -2.63 1.53 11.51
N LYS A 23 -1.46 1.73 10.88
CA LYS A 23 -1.11 2.99 10.21
C LYS A 23 -1.68 3.09 8.79
N ILE A 24 -2.15 4.27 8.43
CA ILE A 24 -2.60 4.55 7.05
C ILE A 24 -1.42 5.06 6.24
N GLY A 25 -1.06 4.36 5.16
CA GLY A 25 0.04 4.72 4.27
C GLY A 25 0.99 3.56 4.01
N ASP A 26 2.29 3.80 4.18
CA ASP A 26 3.39 2.91 3.79
C ASP A 26 4.54 3.04 4.80
N VAL A 27 5.28 1.97 5.09
CA VAL A 27 6.38 1.99 6.06
C VAL A 27 7.49 2.97 5.64
N THR A 28 7.75 3.10 4.34
CA THR A 28 8.80 3.97 3.77
C THR A 28 8.47 5.47 3.90
N ARG A 29 7.20 5.84 4.05
CA ARG A 29 6.73 7.23 4.06
C ARG A 29 6.13 7.61 5.41
N THR A 30 6.74 8.58 6.09
CA THR A 30 6.33 9.05 7.42
C THR A 30 4.83 9.37 7.49
N SER A 31 4.04 8.49 8.13
CA SER A 31 2.61 8.71 8.34
C SER A 31 2.29 9.05 9.79
N ARG A 32 1.50 10.11 9.94
CA ARG A 32 0.89 10.56 11.20
C ARG A 32 -0.56 10.08 11.36
N LYS A 33 -1.17 9.49 10.32
CA LYS A 33 -2.53 8.94 10.38
C LYS A 33 -2.48 7.45 10.72
N HIS A 34 -3.33 7.04 11.66
CA HIS A 34 -3.67 5.64 11.92
C HIS A 34 -5.18 5.46 11.75
N LEU A 35 -5.59 4.24 11.42
CA LEU A 35 -6.98 3.82 11.30
C LEU A 35 -7.54 3.47 12.69
N THR A 36 -6.73 2.78 13.49
CA THR A 36 -7.02 2.48 14.90
C THR A 36 -5.73 2.18 15.68
N LEU A 37 -5.87 2.12 17.00
CA LEU A 37 -4.91 1.62 17.96
C LEU A 37 -5.64 0.63 18.87
N LEU A 38 -5.11 -0.59 19.00
CA LEU A 38 -5.76 -1.71 19.67
C LEU A 38 -4.77 -2.43 20.61
N THR A 39 -5.26 -3.03 21.68
CA THR A 39 -4.48 -3.93 22.55
C THR A 39 -5.05 -5.34 22.54
N PHE A 40 -4.17 -6.34 22.58
CA PHE A 40 -4.56 -7.75 22.73
C PHE A 40 -3.50 -8.56 23.50
N PRO A 41 -3.88 -9.60 24.27
CA PRO A 41 -2.94 -10.50 24.93
C PRO A 41 -2.39 -11.57 23.98
N PHE A 42 -1.14 -11.96 24.17
CA PHE A 42 -0.48 -13.07 23.48
C PHE A 42 0.48 -13.78 24.44
N LEU A 43 0.78 -15.05 24.17
CA LEU A 43 1.89 -15.75 24.81
C LEU A 43 3.11 -15.69 23.88
N LEU A 44 4.30 -15.48 24.43
CA LEU A 44 5.53 -15.51 23.64
C LEU A 44 5.83 -16.93 23.12
N SER A 45 5.49 -17.94 23.92
CA SER A 45 5.57 -19.38 23.64
C SER A 45 4.67 -19.87 22.51
N GLU A 46 3.61 -19.14 22.15
CA GLU A 46 2.79 -19.41 20.95
C GLU A 46 3.55 -19.11 19.64
N GLY A 47 4.64 -18.35 19.70
CA GLY A 47 5.48 -18.02 18.54
C GLY A 47 4.88 -17.01 17.56
N LEU A 48 5.62 -16.74 16.48
CA LEU A 48 5.31 -15.64 15.55
C LEU A 48 4.05 -15.87 14.71
N ASP A 49 3.71 -17.11 14.37
CA ASP A 49 2.59 -17.39 13.46
C ASP A 49 1.23 -17.18 14.13
N VAL A 50 1.10 -17.60 15.39
CA VAL A 50 -0.07 -17.27 16.22
C VAL A 50 -0.12 -15.76 16.49
N PHE A 51 1.02 -15.12 16.72
CA PHE A 51 1.09 -13.67 16.88
C PHE A 51 0.63 -12.92 15.61
N ARG A 52 1.06 -13.36 14.42
CA ARG A 52 0.60 -12.85 13.12
C ARG A 52 -0.90 -13.04 12.96
N ALA A 53 -1.41 -14.25 13.14
CA ALA A 53 -2.85 -14.53 13.04
C ALA A 53 -3.70 -13.66 14.00
N LYS A 54 -3.20 -13.37 15.21
CA LYS A 54 -3.84 -12.43 16.15
C LYS A 54 -3.81 -10.98 15.63
N VAL A 55 -2.66 -10.48 15.14
CA VAL A 55 -2.58 -9.14 14.53
C VAL A 55 -3.47 -9.01 13.30
N ASP A 56 -3.50 -10.02 12.44
CA ASP A 56 -4.25 -10.03 11.20
C ASP A 56 -5.76 -10.00 11.51
N SER A 57 -6.22 -10.90 12.40
CA SER A 57 -7.60 -10.89 12.91
C SER A 57 -8.01 -9.54 13.54
N CYS A 58 -7.12 -8.89 14.29
CA CYS A 58 -7.38 -7.55 14.84
C CYS A 58 -7.39 -6.45 13.76
N THR A 59 -6.58 -6.59 12.70
CA THR A 59 -6.50 -5.62 11.61
C THR A 59 -7.71 -5.71 10.69
N ASP A 60 -8.16 -6.91 10.36
CA ASP A 60 -9.30 -7.14 9.47
C ASP A 60 -10.60 -6.66 10.13
N LYS A 61 -10.83 -7.01 11.41
CA LYS A 61 -11.95 -6.47 12.19
C LYS A 61 -11.93 -4.94 12.28
N ALA A 62 -10.75 -4.32 12.31
CA ALA A 62 -10.61 -2.87 12.28
C ALA A 62 -10.96 -2.27 10.91
N LEU A 63 -10.53 -2.92 9.82
CA LEU A 63 -10.85 -2.54 8.44
C LEU A 63 -12.36 -2.67 8.14
N GLU A 64 -13.01 -3.73 8.62
CA GLU A 64 -14.46 -3.96 8.53
C GLU A 64 -15.26 -2.94 9.35
N SER A 65 -14.79 -2.63 10.56
CA SER A 65 -15.46 -1.68 11.47
C SER A 65 -15.28 -0.21 11.06
N PHE A 66 -14.36 0.11 10.15
CA PHE A 66 -14.01 1.48 9.82
C PHE A 66 -15.09 2.20 9.00
N ARG A 67 -15.82 3.09 9.66
CA ARG A 67 -16.83 3.96 9.03
C ARG A 67 -16.17 5.10 8.25
N GLY A 68 -15.66 4.81 7.06
CA GLY A 68 -15.03 5.81 6.21
C GLY A 68 -14.56 5.28 4.85
N GLU A 69 -13.48 5.86 4.35
CA GLU A 69 -12.83 5.45 3.10
C GLU A 69 -12.32 4.00 3.22
N ARG A 70 -12.55 3.14 2.22
CA ARG A 70 -12.09 1.74 2.27
C ARG A 70 -10.56 1.69 2.28
N HIS A 71 -10.02 0.88 3.18
CA HIS A 71 -8.59 0.58 3.26
C HIS A 71 -8.33 -0.90 2.96
N VAL A 72 -7.09 -1.25 2.63
CA VAL A 72 -6.63 -2.61 2.38
C VAL A 72 -5.20 -2.78 2.90
N ARG A 73 -4.90 -3.98 3.44
CA ARG A 73 -3.54 -4.36 3.81
C ARG A 73 -2.87 -5.09 2.65
N GLU A 74 -2.11 -4.34 1.84
CA GLU A 74 -1.21 -4.93 0.84
C GLU A 74 0.09 -5.45 1.48
N ASP A 75 0.51 -4.83 2.58
CA ASP A 75 1.73 -5.16 3.30
C ASP A 75 1.42 -6.10 4.47
N THR A 76 1.78 -7.37 4.34
CA THR A 76 1.58 -8.38 5.38
C THR A 76 2.62 -8.27 6.50
N ALA A 77 3.69 -7.50 6.32
CA ALA A 77 4.75 -7.37 7.32
C ALA A 77 4.25 -6.78 8.65
N LEU A 78 4.93 -7.17 9.72
CA LEU A 78 4.77 -6.62 11.06
C LEU A 78 6.03 -5.83 11.41
N TYR A 79 5.89 -4.68 12.08
CA TYR A 79 7.03 -3.84 12.44
C TYR A 79 7.08 -3.50 13.93
N MET A 80 8.29 -3.45 14.49
CA MET A 80 8.57 -2.97 15.86
C MET A 80 9.56 -1.79 15.86
N ARG A 81 9.42 -0.89 16.84
CA ARG A 81 10.44 0.12 17.12
C ARG A 81 11.66 -0.52 17.83
N PRO A 82 12.90 -0.23 17.44
CA PRO A 82 14.09 -0.68 18.17
C PRO A 82 14.32 0.10 19.47
N GLY A 83 13.76 1.31 19.61
CA GLY A 83 13.82 2.14 20.83
C GLY A 83 12.66 3.14 20.94
N ALA A 84 12.47 3.72 22.13
CA ALA A 84 11.31 4.56 22.45
C ALA A 84 11.15 5.82 21.56
N HIS A 85 12.27 6.37 21.09
CA HIS A 85 12.31 7.58 20.27
C HIS A 85 12.62 7.29 18.79
N SER A 86 12.57 6.03 18.38
CA SER A 86 12.95 5.63 17.02
C SER A 86 11.98 6.13 15.96
N LYS A 87 12.55 6.61 14.85
CA LYS A 87 11.81 7.16 13.71
C LYS A 87 11.13 6.05 12.91
N GLN A 88 10.17 6.41 12.06
CA GLN A 88 9.47 5.41 11.23
C GLN A 88 10.42 4.64 10.29
N ALA A 89 11.44 5.31 9.75
CA ALA A 89 12.48 4.69 8.92
C ALA A 89 13.46 3.78 9.69
N GLU A 90 13.35 3.72 11.02
CA GLU A 90 14.12 2.83 11.90
C GLU A 90 13.28 1.63 12.38
N LEU A 91 12.01 1.53 11.95
CA LEU A 91 11.18 0.36 12.22
C LEU A 91 11.82 -0.90 11.64
N VAL A 92 11.77 -2.00 12.39
CA VAL A 92 12.32 -3.28 11.95
C VAL A 92 11.21 -4.31 11.81
N GLU A 93 11.22 -5.01 10.68
CA GLU A 93 10.31 -6.10 10.38
C GLU A 93 10.47 -7.28 11.36
N ILE A 94 9.36 -7.88 11.77
CA ILE A 94 9.34 -9.08 12.62
C ILE A 94 9.42 -10.35 11.77
N SER A 95 10.52 -11.09 11.94
CA SER A 95 10.75 -12.41 11.37
C SER A 95 10.92 -13.46 12.48
N HIS A 96 10.75 -14.75 12.17
CA HIS A 96 10.86 -15.84 13.14
C HIS A 96 12.22 -15.82 13.86
N SER A 97 13.30 -15.55 13.12
CA SER A 97 14.66 -15.38 13.63
C SER A 97 14.88 -14.16 14.54
N ASN A 98 13.90 -13.25 14.68
CA ASN A 98 14.06 -12.03 15.45
C ASN A 98 12.95 -11.75 16.49
N PHE A 99 11.75 -12.34 16.36
CA PHE A 99 10.56 -12.03 17.16
C PHE A 99 10.82 -11.95 18.67
N GLU A 100 11.23 -13.05 19.31
CA GLU A 100 11.53 -13.09 20.74
C GLU A 100 12.60 -12.06 21.14
N SER A 101 13.66 -11.92 20.34
CA SER A 101 14.73 -10.95 20.60
C SER A 101 14.24 -9.49 20.57
N ARG A 102 13.20 -9.20 19.78
CA ARG A 102 12.57 -7.88 19.66
C ARG A 102 11.62 -7.62 20.82
N VAL A 103 10.78 -8.58 21.20
CA VAL A 103 9.94 -8.51 22.41
C VAL A 103 10.83 -8.33 23.65
N ALA A 104 11.89 -9.13 23.80
CA ALA A 104 12.84 -9.02 24.91
C ALA A 104 13.62 -7.70 24.94
N ARG A 105 13.96 -7.13 23.77
CA ARG A 105 14.57 -5.80 23.70
C ARG A 105 13.57 -4.69 24.06
N SER A 106 12.31 -4.84 23.66
CA SER A 106 11.22 -3.93 24.04
C SER A 106 11.01 -3.95 25.56
N TYR A 107 10.87 -5.13 26.17
CA TYR A 107 10.73 -5.30 27.61
C TYR A 107 11.93 -4.73 28.39
N LYS A 108 13.16 -5.05 27.97
CA LYS A 108 14.39 -4.49 28.56
C LYS A 108 14.53 -2.97 28.37
N ASN A 109 13.80 -2.36 27.43
CA ASN A 109 13.71 -0.91 27.28
C ASN A 109 12.57 -0.31 28.11
N PHE A 110 11.46 -1.03 28.31
CA PHE A 110 10.38 -0.66 29.23
C PHE A 110 10.88 -0.58 30.68
N LEU A 111 11.58 -1.61 31.17
CA LEU A 111 12.13 -1.67 32.54
C LEU A 111 13.06 -0.49 32.90
N LYS A 112 13.68 0.15 31.90
CA LYS A 112 14.54 1.34 32.08
C LYS A 112 13.74 2.63 32.32
N ARG A 113 12.47 2.69 31.88
CA ARG A 113 11.65 3.91 31.92
C ARG A 113 11.18 4.28 33.33
N LYS A 114 11.13 3.31 34.26
CA LYS A 114 10.57 3.46 35.62
C LYS A 114 9.17 4.10 35.61
N THR A 115 8.29 3.60 34.73
CA THR A 115 6.87 3.95 34.68
C THR A 115 6.06 2.90 35.45
N ASP A 116 4.94 3.31 36.03
CA ASP A 116 3.95 2.43 36.67
C ASP A 116 2.94 1.86 35.65
N GLU A 117 3.00 2.31 34.39
CA GLU A 117 2.20 1.75 33.29
C GLU A 117 2.56 0.27 33.03
N PRO A 118 1.59 -0.59 32.64
CA PRO A 118 1.87 -1.96 32.26
C PRO A 118 2.72 -2.04 30.99
N PHE A 119 3.54 -3.08 30.86
CA PHE A 119 4.29 -3.32 29.63
C PHE A 119 3.35 -3.59 28.46
N GLN A 120 3.51 -2.82 27.38
CA GLN A 120 2.84 -3.06 26.11
C GLN A 120 3.89 -3.13 24.98
N CYS A 121 3.80 -4.17 24.16
CA CYS A 121 4.72 -4.40 23.06
C CYS A 121 4.21 -3.67 21.80
N GLU A 122 4.79 -2.50 21.52
CA GLU A 122 4.42 -1.66 20.35
C GLU A 122 4.66 -2.38 19.02
N VAL A 123 3.59 -2.67 18.27
CA VAL A 123 3.63 -3.27 16.93
C VAL A 123 2.85 -2.42 15.92
N TYR A 124 3.36 -2.36 14.70
CA TYR A 124 2.84 -1.51 13.62
C TYR A 124 2.57 -2.35 12.37
N VAL A 125 1.43 -2.10 11.73
CA VAL A 125 1.08 -2.60 10.39
C VAL A 125 0.66 -1.42 9.51
N TYR A 126 0.74 -1.58 8.18
CA TYR A 126 0.41 -0.53 7.23
C TYR A 126 -0.75 -0.93 6.31
N VAL A 127 -1.72 -0.04 6.19
CA VAL A 127 -2.89 -0.19 5.30
C VAL A 127 -2.96 0.98 4.34
N LYS A 128 -3.20 0.70 3.06
CA LYS A 128 -3.35 1.72 2.01
C LYS A 128 -4.83 2.02 1.81
N LYS A 129 -5.12 3.27 1.45
CA LYS A 129 -6.47 3.68 1.02
C LYS A 129 -6.72 3.08 -0.37
N VAL A 130 -7.88 2.45 -0.54
CA VAL A 130 -8.38 2.04 -1.85
C VAL A 130 -8.91 3.30 -2.55
N GLU A 131 -8.27 3.72 -3.64
CA GLU A 131 -8.86 4.76 -4.50
C GLU A 131 -10.08 4.17 -5.23
N ALA A 132 -11.23 4.84 -5.12
CA ALA A 132 -12.42 4.46 -5.87
C ALA A 132 -12.15 4.63 -7.38
N PRO A 133 -12.61 3.69 -8.24
CA PRO A 133 -12.53 3.84 -9.69
C PRO A 133 -13.15 5.16 -10.12
N ARG A 134 -12.32 6.09 -10.61
CA ARG A 134 -12.79 7.38 -11.10
C ARG A 134 -13.53 7.15 -12.41
N HIS A 135 -14.86 6.98 -12.33
CA HIS A 135 -15.74 7.02 -13.49
C HIS A 135 -15.57 8.37 -14.20
N ARG A 136 -14.67 8.38 -15.18
CA ARG A 136 -14.42 9.52 -16.06
C ARG A 136 -15.69 9.70 -16.88
N ARG A 137 -16.51 10.68 -16.49
CA ARG A 137 -17.79 11.00 -17.15
C ARG A 137 -17.53 11.15 -18.64
N ILE A 138 -17.88 10.12 -19.41
CA ILE A 138 -17.84 10.16 -20.87
C ILE A 138 -18.87 11.22 -21.26
N LYS A 139 -18.37 12.36 -21.74
CA LYS A 139 -19.21 13.33 -22.40
C LYS A 139 -19.39 12.80 -23.80
N GLU A 140 -20.56 12.24 -24.09
CA GLU A 140 -20.97 11.98 -25.47
C GLU A 140 -20.83 13.29 -26.24
N THR A 141 -19.95 13.28 -27.23
CA THR A 141 -19.87 14.31 -28.26
C THR A 141 -20.62 13.77 -29.45
N ASP A 142 -21.86 14.24 -29.64
CA ASP A 142 -22.65 13.97 -30.84
C ASP A 142 -21.79 14.22 -32.08
N ILE A 143 -21.59 13.17 -32.87
CA ILE A 143 -20.95 13.27 -34.18
C ILE A 143 -22.04 13.72 -35.16
N THR A 144 -22.39 15.01 -35.07
CA THR A 144 -23.34 15.65 -35.99
C THR A 144 -22.70 15.78 -37.37
N THR A 145 -22.82 14.74 -38.18
CA THR A 145 -22.30 14.65 -39.54
C THR A 145 -22.81 15.83 -40.39
N THR A 146 -21.93 16.77 -40.71
CA THR A 146 -22.22 17.91 -41.56
C THR A 146 -22.21 17.52 -43.05
N VAL A 147 -23.39 17.49 -43.67
CA VAL A 147 -23.56 17.49 -45.12
C VAL A 147 -24.25 18.80 -45.52
N ALA A 148 -23.65 19.56 -46.43
CA ALA A 148 -24.17 20.85 -46.87
C ALA A 148 -25.20 20.69 -48.00
N GLY A 149 -26.31 21.45 -47.98
CA GLY A 149 -27.43 21.25 -48.91
C GLY A 149 -28.45 22.41 -49.01
N GLN A 150 -28.00 23.58 -49.48
CA GLN A 150 -28.73 24.62 -50.25
C GLN A 150 -30.22 24.99 -49.99
N VAL A 151 -30.42 26.30 -49.72
CA VAL A 151 -31.49 27.22 -50.21
C VAL A 151 -32.98 27.00 -49.88
N ALA A 152 -33.54 27.86 -49.01
CA ALA A 152 -34.89 28.50 -49.07
C ALA A 152 -35.01 29.52 -47.90
N LEU A 153 -35.09 30.84 -48.14
CA LEU A 153 -36.29 31.70 -48.38
C LEU A 153 -37.05 32.21 -47.12
N HIS A 154 -37.12 33.55 -47.00
CA HIS A 154 -38.03 34.44 -46.24
C HIS A 154 -38.55 34.10 -44.83
N GLY A 155 -38.55 35.12 -43.95
CA GLY A 155 -39.25 35.06 -42.66
C GLY A 155 -39.07 36.27 -41.73
N ASP A 156 -39.30 37.50 -42.20
CA ASP A 156 -39.36 38.67 -41.30
C ASP A 156 -40.62 38.63 -40.43
N PHE A 157 -40.49 38.73 -39.10
CA PHE A 157 -41.56 39.27 -38.26
C PHE A 157 -41.04 39.88 -36.95
N ASN A 158 -41.40 41.14 -36.70
CA ASN A 158 -41.17 41.80 -35.42
C ASN A 158 -42.25 41.40 -34.41
N GLN A 159 -41.87 41.14 -33.16
CA GLN A 159 -42.69 41.62 -32.05
C GLN A 159 -41.86 41.94 -30.80
N SER A 160 -41.98 43.18 -30.34
CA SER A 160 -41.36 43.67 -29.11
C SER A 160 -42.25 43.41 -27.90
N GLN A 161 -41.65 43.18 -26.73
CA GLN A 161 -42.24 43.68 -25.49
C GLN A 161 -41.15 44.05 -24.48
N ALA A 162 -41.35 45.18 -23.80
CA ALA A 162 -40.46 45.68 -22.76
C ALA A 162 -40.96 45.25 -21.36
N GLY A 163 -40.04 45.15 -20.41
CA GLY A 163 -40.30 44.72 -19.03
C GLY A 163 -39.26 45.31 -18.08
N GLU A 164 -39.25 46.63 -17.97
CA GLU A 164 -38.36 47.42 -17.11
C GLU A 164 -38.73 47.27 -15.62
N LEU A 165 -37.74 47.35 -14.71
CA LEU A 165 -37.73 48.22 -13.51
C LEU A 165 -36.63 47.86 -12.48
N THR A 166 -35.78 48.85 -12.16
CA THR A 166 -35.12 49.12 -10.85
C THR A 166 -34.15 48.09 -10.21
N ALA A 167 -33.05 48.48 -9.53
CA ALA A 167 -32.41 49.79 -9.36
C ALA A 167 -30.92 49.66 -8.90
N ASP A 168 -30.23 50.81 -8.85
CA ASP A 168 -29.01 51.24 -8.13
C ASP A 168 -28.26 50.30 -7.14
N SER A 169 -26.95 50.46 -6.87
CA SER A 169 -26.01 51.55 -7.19
C SER A 169 -24.54 51.03 -7.23
N ARG A 170 -23.72 51.40 -8.24
CA ARG A 170 -22.73 52.51 -8.28
C ARG A 170 -21.44 52.38 -7.43
N ASN A 171 -20.32 52.47 -8.17
CA ASN A 171 -19.05 53.17 -7.86
C ASN A 171 -17.90 52.50 -7.04
N LEU A 172 -16.88 52.15 -7.84
CA LEU A 172 -15.41 52.27 -7.67
C LEU A 172 -14.95 53.65 -7.09
N PRO A 173 -13.65 53.96 -6.81
CA PRO A 173 -12.40 53.27 -7.22
C PRO A 173 -11.20 53.25 -6.22
N ALA A 174 -10.05 52.79 -6.74
CA ALA A 174 -8.67 53.20 -6.45
C ALA A 174 -7.90 52.63 -5.22
N GLY A 175 -6.62 52.28 -5.46
CA GLY A 175 -5.70 51.70 -4.45
C GLY A 175 -4.31 51.35 -5.01
N VAL A 176 -3.64 52.30 -5.70
CA VAL A 176 -2.38 52.04 -6.43
C VAL A 176 -1.14 52.15 -5.54
N LYS A 177 -0.25 51.13 -5.57
CA LYS A 177 1.21 51.30 -5.37
C LYS A 177 2.01 50.40 -6.36
N ARG A 178 3.17 50.90 -6.84
CA ARG A 178 4.10 50.27 -7.82
C ARG A 178 5.56 50.67 -7.49
N LYS A 179 6.54 49.99 -8.12
CA LYS A 179 7.99 50.34 -8.27
C LYS A 179 8.85 50.27 -6.98
N ARG A 180 10.16 49.92 -6.96
CA ARG A 180 11.24 49.50 -7.92
C ARG A 180 12.10 48.39 -7.21
N SER A 181 12.85 47.43 -7.77
CA SER A 181 13.40 47.05 -9.09
C SER A 181 14.76 47.65 -9.54
N LEU A 182 15.62 46.80 -10.16
CA LEU A 182 17.02 46.97 -10.66
C LEU A 182 18.13 46.64 -9.63
N GLY A 183 19.29 46.04 -9.96
CA GLY A 183 19.82 45.46 -11.22
C GLY A 183 20.34 44.01 -11.00
N SER A 184 20.63 43.18 -12.01
CA SER A 184 21.68 43.27 -13.06
C SER A 184 23.11 43.08 -12.56
N ASP A 185 24.04 42.39 -13.23
CA ASP A 185 24.05 41.31 -14.26
C ASP A 185 25.49 40.71 -14.19
N GLU A 186 26.03 39.72 -14.93
CA GLU A 186 25.70 38.98 -16.17
C GLU A 186 25.99 37.45 -15.95
N GLY A 187 26.15 36.60 -16.99
CA GLY A 187 26.75 35.25 -16.82
C GLY A 187 26.32 34.13 -17.78
N GLU A 188 26.66 34.20 -19.07
CA GLU A 188 26.60 33.07 -20.02
C GLU A 188 27.85 32.14 -19.83
N GLU A 189 27.97 30.91 -20.35
CA GLU A 189 27.31 30.19 -21.46
C GLU A 189 27.44 28.64 -21.28
N GLN A 190 27.01 27.84 -22.28
CA GLN A 190 27.21 26.37 -22.49
C GLN A 190 26.14 25.38 -21.97
N HIS A 191 25.13 25.16 -22.82
CA HIS A 191 24.85 23.90 -23.54
C HIS A 191 25.46 22.58 -22.96
N HIS A 192 24.74 21.46 -22.78
CA HIS A 192 23.85 20.82 -23.75
C HIS A 192 22.96 19.67 -23.17
N VAL A 193 21.84 19.38 -23.87
CA VAL A 193 21.13 18.08 -24.01
C VAL A 193 20.80 17.24 -22.75
N ARG A 194 19.54 17.32 -22.29
CA ARG A 194 18.59 16.17 -22.37
C ARG A 194 17.13 16.62 -22.22
N ARG A 195 16.41 16.75 -23.36
CA ARG A 195 14.98 17.08 -23.42
C ARG A 195 14.22 16.14 -24.38
N THR A 196 14.27 14.86 -24.07
CA THR A 196 13.54 13.76 -24.75
C THR A 196 13.31 12.63 -23.74
N LEU A 197 12.19 11.90 -23.72
CA LEU A 197 10.95 11.99 -24.51
C LEU A 197 9.75 12.15 -23.56
N GLN A 198 8.77 12.97 -23.94
CA GLN A 198 7.37 12.74 -23.56
C GLN A 198 6.73 11.99 -24.72
N THR A 199 6.55 10.67 -24.58
CA THR A 199 5.81 9.87 -25.56
C THR A 199 4.31 10.16 -25.42
N PRO A 200 3.55 10.29 -26.53
CA PRO A 200 2.12 10.51 -26.47
C PRO A 200 1.42 9.31 -25.80
N HIS A 201 0.42 9.60 -24.97
CA HIS A 201 -0.32 8.57 -24.23
C HIS A 201 -1.43 7.98 -25.11
N THR A 202 -1.06 7.08 -26.02
CA THR A 202 -2.01 6.19 -26.70
C THR A 202 -2.62 5.24 -25.65
N ASP A 203 -3.79 5.62 -25.12
CA ASP A 203 -4.51 4.93 -24.03
C ASP A 203 -5.29 3.69 -24.56
N ASP A 204 -4.69 2.94 -25.49
CA ASP A 204 -5.18 1.64 -25.92
C ASP A 204 -4.87 0.63 -24.81
N GLY A 205 -5.88 0.29 -24.01
CA GLY A 205 -5.76 -0.43 -22.74
C GLY A 205 -5.11 -1.82 -22.76
N PHE A 206 -4.72 -2.31 -23.94
CA PHE A 206 -4.01 -3.57 -24.17
C PHE A 206 -2.49 -3.45 -23.98
N TYR A 207 -1.88 -2.31 -24.32
CA TYR A 207 -0.42 -2.12 -24.24
C TYR A 207 -0.01 -1.21 -23.08
N ARG A 208 1.07 -1.57 -22.39
CA ARG A 208 1.66 -0.76 -21.31
C ARG A 208 3.18 -0.68 -21.45
N THR A 209 3.76 0.46 -21.09
CA THR A 209 5.21 0.59 -21.03
C THR A 209 5.74 0.07 -19.69
N VAL A 210 6.52 -1.00 -19.73
CA VAL A 210 7.20 -1.61 -18.58
C VAL A 210 8.71 -1.37 -18.67
N ARG A 211 9.40 -1.26 -17.53
CA ARG A 211 10.87 -1.16 -17.48
C ARG A 211 11.45 -2.57 -17.34
N MET A 212 12.20 -3.01 -18.34
CA MET A 212 12.90 -4.30 -18.33
C MET A 212 14.41 -4.08 -18.24
N VAL A 213 15.12 -5.02 -17.61
CA VAL A 213 16.60 -5.02 -17.60
C VAL A 213 17.07 -5.90 -18.75
N VAL A 214 17.78 -5.32 -19.71
CA VAL A 214 18.37 -6.01 -20.86
C VAL A 214 19.86 -5.68 -20.90
N ASN A 215 20.72 -6.71 -20.84
CA ASN A 215 22.18 -6.58 -20.81
C ASN A 215 22.68 -5.58 -19.74
N GLY A 216 22.02 -5.56 -18.57
CA GLY A 216 22.32 -4.64 -17.45
C GLY A 216 21.74 -3.22 -17.58
N ALA A 217 21.19 -2.84 -18.73
CA ALA A 217 20.55 -1.55 -18.93
C ALA A 217 19.03 -1.61 -18.70
N VAL A 218 18.45 -0.56 -18.08
CA VAL A 218 17.00 -0.44 -17.89
C VAL A 218 16.37 0.21 -19.12
N VAL A 219 15.57 -0.54 -19.86
CA VAL A 219 14.93 -0.11 -21.11
C VAL A 219 13.40 -0.06 -20.94
N PRO A 220 12.72 1.03 -21.36
CA PRO A 220 11.26 1.04 -21.45
C PRO A 220 10.80 0.24 -22.69
N MET A 221 9.97 -0.77 -22.49
CA MET A 221 9.41 -1.62 -23.54
C MET A 221 7.88 -1.59 -23.48
N GLN A 222 7.21 -1.47 -24.63
CA GLN A 222 5.77 -1.66 -24.72
C GLN A 222 5.45 -3.15 -24.74
N VAL A 223 4.58 -3.59 -23.84
CA VAL A 223 4.17 -4.99 -23.69
C VAL A 223 2.66 -5.10 -23.66
N ASN A 224 2.12 -6.12 -24.31
CA ASN A 224 0.70 -6.45 -24.24
C ASN A 224 0.40 -7.09 -22.86
N VAL A 225 -0.61 -6.56 -22.18
CA VAL A 225 -1.02 -7.04 -20.85
C VAL A 225 -1.65 -8.44 -20.94
N GLN A 226 -2.32 -8.76 -22.04
CA GLN A 226 -2.92 -10.10 -22.23
C GLN A 226 -1.85 -11.18 -22.36
N ASP A 227 -0.78 -10.93 -23.13
CA ASP A 227 0.31 -11.89 -23.33
C ASP A 227 1.07 -12.16 -22.03
N ILE A 228 1.30 -11.12 -21.20
CA ILE A 228 1.92 -11.29 -19.88
C ILE A 228 1.05 -12.17 -18.96
N LEU A 229 -0.28 -11.95 -18.95
CA LEU A 229 -1.22 -12.76 -18.17
C LEU A 229 -1.28 -14.21 -18.66
N ALA A 230 -1.24 -14.42 -19.99
CA ALA A 230 -1.19 -15.75 -20.59
C ALA A 230 0.11 -16.50 -20.21
N CYS A 231 1.27 -15.85 -20.30
CA CYS A 231 2.54 -16.42 -19.84
C CYS A 231 2.50 -16.79 -18.35
N PHE A 232 1.90 -15.94 -17.50
CA PHE A 232 1.79 -16.22 -16.07
C PHE A 232 0.87 -17.41 -15.74
N ALA A 233 -0.18 -17.63 -16.55
CA ALA A 233 -1.04 -18.81 -16.43
C ALA A 233 -0.31 -20.10 -16.84
N VAL A 234 0.50 -20.07 -17.91
CA VAL A 234 1.32 -21.22 -18.35
C VAL A 234 2.36 -21.60 -17.30
N PHE A 235 3.03 -20.61 -16.67
CA PHE A 235 4.03 -20.90 -15.63
C PHE A 235 3.46 -21.65 -14.41
N GLN A 236 2.22 -21.37 -14.00
CA GLN A 236 1.57 -22.08 -12.89
C GLN A 236 1.27 -23.56 -13.20
N GLN A 237 1.02 -23.90 -14.46
CA GLN A 237 0.76 -25.29 -14.87
C GLN A 237 2.02 -26.15 -14.76
N HIS A 238 3.19 -25.62 -15.13
CA HIS A 238 4.45 -26.34 -15.00
C HIS A 238 4.83 -26.64 -13.55
N THR A 239 4.61 -25.70 -12.61
CA THR A 239 4.89 -25.95 -11.18
C THR A 239 4.06 -27.08 -10.57
N THR A 240 2.86 -27.36 -11.10
CA THR A 240 2.01 -28.47 -10.62
C THR A 240 2.34 -29.83 -11.24
N SER A 241 3.15 -29.91 -12.30
CA SER A 241 3.43 -31.18 -12.99
C SER A 241 4.70 -31.89 -12.48
N ASP A 242 5.71 -31.15 -12.01
CA ASP A 242 7.01 -31.73 -11.61
C ASP A 242 6.98 -32.48 -10.25
N GLU A 243 6.09 -32.13 -9.31
CA GLU A 243 5.98 -32.85 -8.03
C GLU A 243 5.39 -34.27 -8.19
N VAL A 244 4.48 -34.46 -9.15
CA VAL A 244 3.78 -35.74 -9.34
C VAL A 244 4.75 -36.84 -9.81
N LEU A 245 5.73 -36.48 -10.65
CA LEU A 245 6.68 -37.44 -11.22
C LEU A 245 7.75 -37.94 -10.24
N ARG A 246 7.98 -37.27 -9.11
CA ARG A 246 8.97 -37.69 -8.10
C ARG A 246 8.42 -38.66 -7.04
N SER A 247 7.13 -38.92 -7.04
CA SER A 247 6.45 -39.67 -5.96
C SER A 247 6.25 -41.16 -6.24
N HIS A 248 6.83 -41.72 -7.32
CA HIS A 248 6.41 -43.06 -7.82
C HIS A 248 7.53 -44.10 -8.03
N GLU A 249 8.76 -43.84 -7.59
CA GLU A 249 9.85 -44.84 -7.54
C GLU A 249 10.19 -45.21 -6.08
N GLY A 250 9.40 -46.10 -5.47
CA GLY A 250 9.62 -46.45 -4.05
C GLY A 250 8.75 -47.52 -3.41
N SER A 251 8.09 -48.42 -4.17
CA SER A 251 7.25 -49.46 -3.55
C SER A 251 7.05 -50.72 -4.41
N VAL A 252 8.12 -51.48 -4.66
CA VAL A 252 8.03 -52.92 -5.02
C VAL A 252 9.22 -53.70 -4.45
N ASN A 253 8.94 -54.67 -3.55
CA ASN A 253 9.61 -55.97 -3.34
C ASN A 253 9.58 -56.40 -1.85
N GLY A 254 9.37 -57.70 -1.59
CA GLY A 254 9.69 -58.30 -0.28
C GLY A 254 8.52 -58.90 0.54
N ALA A 255 7.59 -59.63 -0.08
CA ALA A 255 6.59 -60.42 0.65
C ALA A 255 6.71 -61.92 0.32
N ALA A 256 7.35 -62.70 1.19
CA ALA A 256 7.33 -64.17 1.25
C ALA A 256 7.97 -64.66 2.55
N GLY A 257 7.53 -65.83 3.07
CA GLY A 257 8.12 -66.50 4.23
C GLY A 257 7.16 -66.61 5.41
N ALA A 258 6.71 -67.82 5.71
CA ALA A 258 5.79 -68.12 6.80
C ALA A 258 6.17 -69.45 7.50
N GLU A 259 5.47 -69.72 8.60
CA GLU A 259 5.29 -71.02 9.28
C GLU A 259 6.33 -71.49 10.33
N ASP A 260 5.78 -72.32 11.23
CA ASP A 260 6.34 -73.32 12.15
C ASP A 260 7.27 -73.00 13.35
N LEU A 261 6.62 -73.00 14.53
CA LEU A 261 6.60 -74.10 15.53
C LEU A 261 7.90 -74.70 16.14
N HIS A 262 7.77 -75.00 17.44
CA HIS A 262 8.65 -75.74 18.36
C HIS A 262 9.94 -75.03 18.84
N GLY A 263 10.16 -75.08 20.16
CA GLY A 263 11.26 -74.47 20.92
C GLY A 263 10.92 -74.34 22.39
#